data_AF-A0A8C3PFW9-F1
#
_entry.id   AF-A0A8C3PFW9-F1
#
_cell.length_a   1.000
_cell.length_b   1.000
_cell.length_c   1.000
_cell.angle_alpha   90.00
_cell.angle_beta   90.00
_cell.angle_gamma   90.00
#
_symmetry.space_group_name_H-M   'P 1'
#
loop_
_entity.id
_entity.type
_entity.pdbx_description
1 polymer ?
#
loop_
_entity_poly.entity_id
_entity_poly.type
_entity_poly.pdbx_seq_one_letter_code
_entity_poly.pdbx_strand_id
1 'polypeptide(L)'
;MCPVCVFFNIITYHVLGFRSMHGRITVQAFSFDQHFKAYRKDEFVKAFFNDPNVSANLKLLTASGQWTTLGTKVKKIEAIVVPCTQVSMSFFDRLYSEGVVRETGHIVKCYDDYYDGIPISDELRKVLLLEDSDHFDLFSQSNREEFLFCLFKHLCLGGTLCQFEDVLGPYLETTKALYKDLVSVQKDPETKEIIITSTIFKVSAYASTDGGSAGALTPQHVRAHSSPASLQLGALSPGTLTPSGVVTGPGAAPSSQHLRQSSFEIPDDVPLPPGWEMAKTPSGQRYFLK
;
A
#
# COMPACT_ATOMS: atom_id res chain seq x y z
N MET A 1 -35.98 23.46 -4.32
CA MET A 1 -34.58 23.44 -3.82
C MET A 1 -34.38 22.11 -3.14
N CYS A 2 -33.63 21.20 -3.76
CA CYS A 2 -33.43 19.85 -3.23
C CYS A 2 -32.41 19.93 -2.07
N PRO A 3 -32.68 19.39 -0.87
CA PRO A 3 -31.68 19.27 0.17
C PRO A 3 -30.63 18.28 -0.33
N VAL A 4 -29.46 18.78 -0.73
CA VAL A 4 -28.34 17.95 -1.13
C VAL A 4 -27.82 17.32 0.17
N CYS A 5 -28.26 16.11 0.50
CA CYS A 5 -27.60 15.31 1.52
C CYS A 5 -26.15 15.11 1.07
N VAL A 6 -25.20 15.75 1.76
CA VAL A 6 -23.78 15.55 1.47
C VAL A 6 -23.39 14.26 2.19
N PHE A 7 -23.11 13.23 1.40
CA PHE A 7 -22.57 11.97 1.91
C PHE A 7 -21.05 12.10 2.04
N PHE A 8 -20.55 11.92 3.26
CA PHE A 8 -19.12 11.87 3.53
C PHE A 8 -18.68 10.42 3.63
N ASN A 9 -17.85 9.99 2.69
CA ASN A 9 -17.15 8.71 2.79
C ASN A 9 -15.80 8.95 3.44
N ILE A 10 -15.63 8.46 4.66
CA ILE A 10 -14.31 8.44 5.32
C ILE A 10 -13.71 7.08 5.09
N ILE A 11 -12.62 7.04 4.32
CA ILE A 11 -11.74 5.88 4.26
C ILE A 11 -10.76 6.03 5.41
N THR A 12 -10.95 5.24 6.47
CA THR A 12 -9.96 5.17 7.54
C THR A 12 -9.01 4.02 7.26
N TYR A 13 -7.71 4.31 7.22
CA TYR A 13 -6.66 3.31 7.12
C TYR A 13 -5.47 3.73 7.98
N HIS A 14 -4.81 2.75 8.58
CA HIS A 14 -3.55 2.92 9.29
C HIS A 14 -2.42 2.42 8.38
N VAL A 15 -1.52 3.32 7.96
CA VAL A 15 -0.40 2.99 7.05
C VAL A 15 0.73 2.25 7.78
N LEU A 16 0.70 2.17 9.11
CA LEU A 16 1.79 1.58 9.87
C LEU A 16 1.44 0.19 10.38
N GLY A 17 2.04 -0.82 9.75
CA GLY A 17 2.26 -2.11 10.39
C GLY A 17 1.10 -3.10 10.36
N PHE A 18 1.42 -4.24 9.78
CA PHE A 18 0.90 -5.57 10.05
C PHE A 18 -0.41 -6.02 9.42
N ARG A 19 -0.47 -6.37 8.11
CA ARG A 19 -1.31 -7.48 7.54
C ARG A 19 -2.65 -7.11 6.84
N SER A 20 -2.71 -7.26 5.50
CA SER A 20 -3.88 -7.25 4.58
C SER A 20 -4.78 -6.00 4.58
N MET A 21 -5.40 -5.67 3.44
CA MET A 21 -6.47 -4.64 3.41
C MET A 21 -7.79 -5.15 4.02
N HIS A 22 -8.02 -6.46 3.99
CA HIS A 22 -9.27 -7.06 4.45
C HIS A 22 -9.44 -6.85 5.97
N GLY A 23 -10.58 -6.29 6.37
CA GLY A 23 -10.89 -5.98 7.76
C GLY A 23 -10.14 -4.78 8.33
N ARG A 24 -9.42 -4.01 7.50
CA ARG A 24 -8.57 -2.88 7.93
C ARG A 24 -8.84 -1.56 7.23
N ILE A 25 -9.47 -1.65 6.07
CA ILE A 25 -10.04 -0.50 5.40
C ILE A 25 -11.54 -0.58 5.61
N THR A 26 -12.12 0.54 5.99
CA THR A 26 -13.57 0.69 6.08
C THR A 26 -13.98 2.02 5.48
N VAL A 27 -15.07 1.99 4.72
CA VAL A 27 -15.77 3.19 4.28
C VAL A 27 -16.91 3.42 5.25
N GLN A 28 -16.91 4.59 5.90
CA GLN A 28 -17.96 5.00 6.80
C GLN A 28 -18.68 6.21 6.22
N ALA A 29 -20.01 6.07 6.09
CA ALA A 29 -20.87 7.10 5.54
C ALA A 29 -21.52 7.90 6.67
N PHE A 30 -21.36 9.23 6.62
CA PHE A 30 -22.07 10.17 7.47
C PHE A 30 -22.88 11.14 6.60
N SER A 31 -24.08 11.47 7.05
CA SER A 31 -24.95 12.43 6.39
C SER A 31 -24.80 13.81 7.02
N PHE A 32 -24.71 14.82 6.18
CA PHE A 32 -24.71 16.22 6.59
C PHE A 32 -25.78 16.97 5.78
N ASP A 33 -26.63 17.70 6.47
CA ASP A 33 -27.84 18.34 5.94
C ASP A 33 -27.71 19.86 5.77
N GLN A 34 -26.55 20.43 6.11
CA GLN A 34 -26.28 21.86 5.92
C GLN A 34 -25.51 22.13 4.63
N HIS A 35 -25.57 23.38 4.17
CA HIS A 35 -24.85 23.81 2.99
C HIS A 35 -23.33 23.73 3.21
N PHE A 36 -22.65 22.90 2.43
CA PHE A 36 -21.19 22.82 2.43
C PHE A 36 -20.59 23.71 1.34
N LYS A 37 -19.46 24.38 1.65
CA LYS A 37 -18.67 25.13 0.66
C LYS A 37 -17.21 24.75 0.84
N ALA A 38 -16.53 24.36 -0.24
CA ALA A 38 -15.18 23.80 -0.19
C ALA A 38 -14.15 24.72 0.52
N TYR A 39 -14.26 26.04 0.39
CA TYR A 39 -13.36 26.97 1.07
C TYR A 39 -13.52 27.01 2.60
N ARG A 40 -14.64 26.50 3.14
CA ARG A 40 -14.86 26.35 4.60
C ARG A 40 -14.50 24.94 5.10
N LYS A 41 -13.68 24.19 4.34
CA LYS A 41 -13.28 22.82 4.70
C LYS A 41 -12.76 22.70 6.14
N ASP A 42 -11.96 23.66 6.61
CA ASP A 42 -11.32 23.57 7.92
C ASP A 42 -12.33 23.73 9.06
N GLU A 43 -13.31 24.62 8.90
CA GLU A 43 -14.42 24.76 9.83
C GLU A 43 -15.32 23.53 9.82
N PHE A 44 -15.63 23.02 8.63
CA PHE A 44 -16.45 21.82 8.48
C PHE A 44 -15.80 20.60 9.15
N VAL A 45 -14.53 20.32 8.83
CA VAL A 45 -13.81 19.18 9.39
C VAL A 45 -13.67 19.35 10.91
N LYS A 46 -13.37 20.56 11.39
CA LYS A 46 -13.34 20.83 12.83
C LYS A 46 -14.69 20.57 13.50
N ALA A 47 -15.80 21.00 12.91
CA ALA A 47 -17.14 20.74 13.44
C ALA A 47 -17.45 19.25 13.43
N PHE A 48 -17.17 18.56 12.32
CA PHE A 48 -17.40 17.13 12.15
C PHE A 48 -16.69 16.29 13.23
N PHE A 49 -15.39 16.49 13.44
CA PHE A 49 -14.63 15.73 14.45
C PHE A 49 -14.90 16.16 15.90
N ASN A 50 -15.61 17.27 16.13
CA ASN A 50 -16.09 17.68 17.45
C ASN A 50 -17.55 17.27 17.70
N ASP A 51 -18.23 16.71 16.71
CA ASP A 51 -19.61 16.26 16.85
C ASP A 51 -19.68 15.02 17.77
N PRO A 52 -20.59 14.99 18.76
CA PRO A 52 -20.71 13.85 19.67
C PRO A 52 -21.11 12.54 18.98
N ASN A 53 -21.94 12.59 17.94
CA ASN A 53 -22.36 11.42 17.18
C ASN A 53 -21.18 10.87 16.37
N VAL A 54 -20.42 11.73 15.71
CA VAL A 54 -19.18 11.34 15.03
C VAL A 54 -18.20 10.74 16.03
N SER A 55 -18.01 11.36 17.19
CA SER A 55 -17.09 10.86 18.23
C SER A 55 -17.46 9.46 18.75
N ALA A 56 -18.76 9.17 18.82
CA ALA A 56 -19.29 7.90 19.29
C ALA A 56 -19.31 6.80 18.21
N ASN A 57 -19.39 7.15 16.92
CA ASN A 57 -19.62 6.19 15.85
C ASN A 57 -18.48 6.06 14.83
N LEU A 58 -17.62 7.09 14.69
CA LEU A 58 -16.49 7.03 13.79
C LEU A 58 -15.48 6.00 14.30
N LYS A 59 -15.40 4.89 13.57
CA LYS A 59 -14.49 3.79 13.84
C LYS A 59 -13.12 4.10 13.26
N LEU A 60 -12.10 3.87 14.07
CA LEU A 60 -10.70 4.00 13.72
C LEU A 60 -10.00 2.69 14.00
N LEU A 61 -9.02 2.35 13.17
CA LEU A 61 -8.16 1.19 13.41
C LEU A 61 -6.96 1.62 14.25
N THR A 62 -6.78 1.02 15.41
CA THR A 62 -5.61 1.27 16.27
C THR A 62 -4.35 0.64 15.69
N ALA A 63 -3.18 1.04 16.19
CA ALA A 63 -1.91 0.39 15.87
C ALA A 63 -1.87 -1.11 16.26
N SER A 64 -2.70 -1.53 17.23
CA SER A 64 -2.87 -2.94 17.59
C SER A 64 -3.79 -3.71 16.62
N GLY A 65 -4.33 -3.06 15.59
CA GLY A 65 -5.24 -3.67 14.61
C GLY A 65 -6.65 -3.88 15.14
N GLN A 66 -7.02 -3.22 16.25
CA GLN A 66 -8.38 -3.29 16.80
C GLN A 66 -9.19 -2.07 16.37
N TRP A 67 -10.45 -2.28 16.04
CA TRP A 67 -11.38 -1.19 15.76
C TRP A 67 -11.84 -0.57 17.08
N THR A 68 -11.69 0.74 17.19
CA THR A 68 -12.20 1.56 18.30
C THR A 68 -12.97 2.74 17.76
N THR A 69 -13.75 3.42 18.59
CA THR A 69 -14.34 4.72 18.23
C THR A 69 -13.36 5.85 18.54
N LEU A 70 -13.56 7.02 17.93
CA LEU A 70 -12.72 8.20 18.14
C LEU A 70 -12.59 8.56 19.65
N GLY A 71 -13.69 8.48 20.40
CA GLY A 71 -13.74 8.42 21.87
C GLY A 71 -13.21 9.62 22.66
N THR A 72 -12.38 10.47 22.06
CA THR A 72 -11.69 11.61 22.69
C THR A 72 -11.76 12.84 21.81
N LYS A 73 -11.65 14.02 22.43
CA LYS A 73 -11.60 15.28 21.68
C LYS A 73 -10.28 15.39 20.90
N VAL A 74 -10.41 15.69 19.62
CA VAL A 74 -9.27 15.91 18.73
C VAL A 74 -8.65 17.29 19.02
N LYS A 75 -7.35 17.33 19.29
CA LYS A 75 -6.60 18.57 19.59
C LYS A 75 -6.28 19.36 18.33
N LYS A 76 -5.83 18.65 17.30
CA LYS A 76 -5.41 19.25 16.02
C LYS A 76 -6.01 18.46 14.88
N ILE A 77 -6.53 19.17 13.89
CA ILE A 77 -7.07 18.57 12.67
C ILE A 77 -6.51 19.33 11.47
N GLU A 78 -6.03 18.59 10.48
CA GLU A 78 -5.56 19.13 9.21
C GLU A 78 -6.36 18.50 8.07
N ALA A 79 -6.83 19.32 7.14
CA ALA A 79 -7.56 18.88 5.96
C ALA A 79 -6.89 19.42 4.70
N ILE A 80 -6.40 18.52 3.86
CA ILE A 80 -5.74 18.84 2.59
C ILE A 80 -6.68 18.43 1.45
N VAL A 81 -6.89 19.32 0.48
CA VAL A 81 -7.68 18.99 -0.71
C VAL A 81 -6.90 18.00 -1.56
N VAL A 82 -7.55 16.92 -1.96
CA VAL A 82 -6.98 15.96 -2.92
C VAL A 82 -7.66 16.20 -4.27
N PRO A 83 -6.90 16.54 -5.33
CA PRO A 83 -7.45 16.67 -6.68
C PRO A 83 -8.25 15.43 -7.07
N CYS A 84 -9.44 15.62 -7.63
CA CYS A 84 -10.30 14.54 -8.08
C CYS A 84 -10.93 14.98 -9.40
N THR A 85 -10.15 14.88 -10.47
CA THR A 85 -10.51 15.39 -11.80
C THR A 85 -10.59 14.29 -12.85
N GLN A 86 -9.95 13.15 -12.60
CA GLN A 86 -9.90 12.04 -13.56
C GLN A 86 -11.25 11.32 -13.66
N VAL A 87 -11.83 11.30 -14.87
CA VAL A 87 -13.11 10.63 -15.18
C VAL A 87 -12.93 9.31 -15.94
N SER A 88 -11.70 8.97 -16.33
CA SER A 88 -11.39 7.82 -17.16
C SER A 88 -10.24 6.98 -16.61
N MET A 89 -10.37 5.66 -16.72
CA MET A 89 -9.28 4.71 -16.42
C MET A 89 -8.15 4.74 -17.45
N SER A 90 -8.38 5.35 -18.63
CA SER A 90 -7.34 5.55 -19.65
C SER A 90 -6.15 6.37 -19.14
N PHE A 91 -6.32 7.04 -17.99
CA PHE A 91 -5.24 7.64 -17.21
C PHE A 91 -4.04 6.69 -16.98
N PHE A 92 -4.30 5.38 -16.85
CA PHE A 92 -3.29 4.35 -16.62
C PHE A 92 -2.78 3.65 -17.89
N ASP A 93 -3.30 3.98 -19.08
CA ASP A 93 -2.90 3.33 -20.35
C ASP A 93 -1.40 3.49 -20.63
N ARG A 94 -0.82 4.59 -20.15
CA ARG A 94 0.63 4.87 -20.20
C ARG A 94 1.51 3.78 -19.59
N LEU A 95 0.98 2.98 -18.64
CA LEU A 95 1.69 1.84 -18.07
C LEU A 95 2.00 0.77 -19.14
N TYR A 96 1.13 0.63 -20.15
CA TYR A 96 1.38 -0.26 -21.29
C TYR A 96 2.33 0.39 -22.30
N SER A 97 2.11 1.67 -22.61
CA SER A 97 2.90 2.39 -23.63
C SER A 97 4.39 2.47 -23.29
N GLU A 98 4.73 2.65 -22.01
CA GLU A 98 6.12 2.80 -21.55
C GLU A 98 6.71 1.49 -21.02
N GLY A 99 6.12 0.34 -21.32
CA GLY A 99 6.72 -0.97 -21.05
C GLY A 99 6.75 -1.42 -19.58
N VAL A 100 6.09 -0.71 -18.67
CA VAL A 100 5.89 -1.15 -17.27
C VAL A 100 5.04 -2.42 -17.22
N VAL A 101 4.09 -2.54 -18.16
CA VAL A 101 3.19 -3.68 -18.32
C VAL A 101 3.25 -4.16 -19.77
N ARG A 102 3.35 -5.49 -19.95
CA ARG A 102 3.36 -6.12 -21.26
C ARG A 102 1.99 -6.03 -21.93
N GLU A 103 1.93 -6.21 -23.25
CA GLU A 103 0.67 -6.30 -24.00
C GLU A 103 -0.29 -7.37 -23.47
N THR A 104 0.26 -8.43 -22.86
CA THR A 104 -0.50 -9.50 -22.21
C THR A 104 -1.11 -9.12 -20.86
N GLY A 105 -0.84 -7.90 -20.35
CA GLY A 105 -1.27 -7.43 -19.04
C GLY A 105 -0.35 -7.81 -17.89
N HIS A 106 0.71 -8.60 -18.14
CA HIS A 106 1.69 -8.97 -17.12
C HIS A 106 2.61 -7.80 -16.76
N ILE A 107 2.76 -7.56 -15.47
CA ILE A 107 3.64 -6.51 -14.95
C ILE A 107 5.10 -6.97 -15.11
N VAL A 108 5.96 -6.08 -15.61
CA VAL A 108 7.37 -6.38 -15.81
C VAL A 108 8.06 -6.54 -14.46
N LYS A 109 8.70 -7.69 -14.26
CA LYS A 109 9.48 -8.01 -13.05
C LYS A 109 10.82 -7.30 -13.06
N CYS A 110 11.33 -7.02 -11.87
CA CYS A 110 12.67 -6.47 -11.68
C CYS A 110 13.41 -7.26 -10.58
N TYR A 111 14.65 -6.87 -10.29
CA TYR A 111 15.36 -7.44 -9.16
C TYR A 111 14.69 -7.05 -7.85
N ASP A 112 14.61 -8.02 -6.93
CA ASP A 112 14.02 -7.80 -5.62
C ASP A 112 14.83 -6.74 -4.85
N ASP A 113 14.13 -5.72 -4.37
CA ASP A 113 14.64 -4.64 -3.55
C ASP A 113 13.63 -4.27 -2.46
N TYR A 114 14.00 -3.38 -1.55
CA TYR A 114 13.14 -2.92 -0.47
C TYR A 114 13.21 -1.40 -0.34
N TYR A 115 12.03 -0.77 -0.30
CA TYR A 115 11.89 0.66 -0.02
C TYR A 115 11.00 0.86 1.19
N ASP A 116 11.51 1.48 2.26
CA ASP A 116 10.79 1.68 3.53
C ASP A 116 10.12 0.40 4.09
N GLY A 117 10.78 -0.75 3.92
CA GLY A 117 10.27 -2.05 4.35
C GLY A 117 9.18 -2.65 3.45
N ILE A 118 8.90 -2.02 2.30
CA ILE A 118 8.03 -2.55 1.25
C ILE A 118 8.90 -3.27 0.22
N PRO A 119 8.68 -4.57 -0.04
CA PRO A 119 9.37 -5.28 -1.11
C PRO A 119 8.94 -4.74 -2.49
N ILE A 120 9.93 -4.54 -3.35
CA ILE A 120 9.80 -4.13 -4.74
C ILE A 120 10.34 -5.28 -5.60
N SER A 121 9.47 -5.91 -6.38
CA SER A 121 9.81 -7.04 -7.27
C SER A 121 9.35 -6.83 -8.71
N ASP A 122 8.86 -5.62 -9.02
CA ASP A 122 8.35 -5.25 -10.34
C ASP A 122 8.45 -3.75 -10.61
N GLU A 123 8.41 -3.42 -11.89
CA GLU A 123 8.52 -2.04 -12.39
C GLU A 123 7.33 -1.18 -11.96
N LEU A 124 6.14 -1.76 -11.75
CA LEU A 124 4.98 -1.01 -11.28
C LEU A 124 5.23 -0.42 -9.89
N ARG A 125 5.78 -1.20 -8.96
CA ARG A 125 6.12 -0.72 -7.61
C ARG A 125 7.21 0.32 -7.63
N LYS A 126 8.20 0.20 -8.53
CA LYS A 126 9.20 1.25 -8.74
C LYS A 126 8.56 2.56 -9.17
N VAL A 127 7.69 2.55 -10.19
CA VAL A 127 6.94 3.75 -10.63
C VAL A 127 6.18 4.39 -9.47
N LEU A 128 5.57 3.59 -8.59
CA LEU A 128 4.74 4.10 -7.50
C LEU A 128 5.53 4.63 -6.30
N LEU A 129 6.74 4.13 -6.04
CA LEU A 129 7.51 4.39 -4.81
C LEU A 129 8.81 5.17 -5.03
N LEU A 130 9.57 4.83 -6.07
CA LEU A 130 10.94 5.26 -6.25
C LEU A 130 11.01 6.51 -7.13
N GLU A 131 11.43 7.63 -6.54
CA GLU A 131 11.60 8.91 -7.24
C GLU A 131 12.75 8.88 -8.26
N ASP A 132 13.70 7.96 -8.09
CA ASP A 132 14.85 7.73 -8.95
C ASP A 132 14.64 6.62 -10.00
N SER A 133 13.42 6.07 -10.09
CA SER A 133 13.08 5.10 -11.13
C SER A 133 13.10 5.73 -12.52
N ASP A 134 13.60 4.99 -13.51
CA ASP A 134 13.59 5.38 -14.94
C ASP A 134 12.17 5.75 -15.44
N HIS A 135 11.13 5.18 -14.80
CA HIS A 135 9.73 5.40 -15.15
C HIS A 135 8.99 6.33 -14.16
N PHE A 136 9.69 7.04 -13.28
CA PHE A 136 9.02 7.93 -12.31
C PHE A 136 8.23 9.04 -13.00
N ASP A 137 8.78 9.65 -14.06
CA ASP A 137 8.13 10.76 -14.77
C ASP A 137 6.93 10.34 -15.64
N LEU A 138 6.61 9.04 -15.69
CA LEU A 138 5.41 8.52 -16.34
C LEU A 138 4.13 9.22 -15.87
N PHE A 139 4.10 9.55 -14.58
CA PHE A 139 3.06 10.37 -13.97
C PHE A 139 3.70 11.63 -13.39
N SER A 140 3.30 12.79 -13.92
CA SER A 140 3.69 14.09 -13.36
C SER A 140 3.29 14.22 -11.89
N GLN A 141 3.90 15.17 -11.18
CA GLN A 141 3.56 15.43 -9.78
C GLN A 141 2.06 15.66 -9.56
N SER A 142 1.41 16.44 -10.44
CA SER A 142 -0.04 16.66 -10.39
C SER A 142 -0.84 15.37 -10.59
N ASN A 143 -0.39 14.47 -11.48
CA ASN A 143 -1.04 13.17 -11.69
C ASN A 143 -0.90 12.27 -10.46
N ARG A 144 0.24 12.33 -9.76
CA ARG A 144 0.51 11.54 -8.55
C ARG A 144 -0.35 11.98 -7.36
N GLU A 145 -0.80 13.23 -7.36
CA GLU A 145 -1.68 13.80 -6.34
C GLU A 145 -3.17 13.55 -6.60
N GLU A 146 -3.55 13.12 -7.82
CA GLU A 146 -4.94 12.79 -8.15
C GLU A 146 -5.48 11.65 -7.27
N PHE A 147 -6.73 11.78 -6.85
CA PHE A 147 -7.40 10.81 -5.99
C PHE A 147 -7.42 9.41 -6.62
N LEU A 148 -7.68 9.35 -7.93
CA LEU A 148 -7.66 8.09 -8.68
C LEU A 148 -6.29 7.40 -8.62
N PHE A 149 -5.20 8.16 -8.77
CA PHE A 149 -3.84 7.65 -8.66
C PHE A 149 -3.53 7.19 -7.23
N CYS A 150 -3.90 7.98 -6.22
CA CYS A 150 -3.68 7.63 -4.82
C CYS A 150 -4.41 6.34 -4.44
N LEU A 151 -5.63 6.14 -4.93
CA LEU A 151 -6.41 4.92 -4.71
C LEU A 151 -5.73 3.71 -5.34
N PHE A 152 -5.35 3.82 -6.61
CA PHE A 152 -4.62 2.79 -7.33
C PHE A 152 -3.31 2.42 -6.63
N LYS A 153 -2.50 3.44 -6.26
CA LYS A 153 -1.26 3.26 -5.49
C LYS A 153 -1.52 2.50 -4.20
N HIS A 154 -2.57 2.84 -3.46
CA HIS A 154 -2.89 2.15 -2.21
C HIS A 154 -3.22 0.66 -2.42
N LEU A 155 -3.97 0.35 -3.49
CA LEU A 155 -4.31 -1.02 -3.86
C LEU A 155 -3.09 -1.83 -4.31
N CYS A 156 -2.21 -1.24 -5.12
CA CYS A 156 -1.00 -1.90 -5.60
C CYS A 156 0.02 -2.16 -4.49
N LEU A 157 0.22 -1.20 -3.59
CA LEU A 157 1.15 -1.38 -2.47
C LEU A 157 0.57 -2.33 -1.41
N GLY A 158 -0.75 -2.27 -1.22
CA GLY A 158 -1.47 -3.11 -0.27
C GLY A 158 -1.00 -2.90 1.17
N GLY A 159 -1.14 -3.95 1.98
CA GLY A 159 -0.62 -4.01 3.34
C GLY A 159 0.56 -4.99 3.46
N THR A 160 1.05 -5.19 4.68
CA THR A 160 2.21 -6.05 4.98
C THR A 160 2.02 -7.54 4.64
N LEU A 161 0.77 -7.99 4.44
CA LEU A 161 0.50 -9.24 3.74
C LEU A 161 0.28 -8.87 2.28
N CYS A 162 1.37 -8.93 1.54
CA CYS A 162 1.50 -8.68 0.12
C CYS A 162 0.32 -9.27 -0.69
N GLN A 163 -0.46 -8.41 -1.35
CA GLN A 163 -1.46 -8.80 -2.34
C GLN A 163 -0.93 -8.44 -3.73
N PHE A 164 0.18 -9.07 -4.10
CA PHE A 164 0.81 -8.81 -5.39
C PHE A 164 0.08 -9.60 -6.45
N GLU A 165 -0.41 -8.90 -7.46
CA GLU A 165 -0.86 -9.51 -8.69
C GLU A 165 0.30 -9.45 -9.69
N ASP A 166 0.46 -10.50 -10.48
CA ASP A 166 1.41 -10.53 -11.59
C ASP A 166 0.86 -9.84 -12.85
N VAL A 167 -0.42 -9.49 -12.82
CA VAL A 167 -1.15 -8.86 -13.92
C VAL A 167 -1.79 -7.55 -13.45
N LEU A 168 -1.84 -6.54 -14.33
CA LEU A 168 -2.34 -5.20 -13.99
C LEU A 168 -3.88 -5.15 -13.89
N GLY A 169 -4.59 -5.98 -14.66
CA GLY A 169 -6.05 -5.95 -14.81
C GLY A 169 -6.83 -5.94 -13.48
N PRO A 170 -6.57 -6.86 -12.53
CA PRO A 170 -7.27 -6.87 -11.24
C PRO A 170 -7.13 -5.58 -10.44
N TYR A 171 -5.97 -4.91 -10.49
CA TYR A 171 -5.78 -3.62 -9.83
C TYR A 171 -6.64 -2.53 -10.48
N LEU A 172 -6.68 -2.47 -11.82
CA LEU A 172 -7.48 -1.49 -12.53
C LEU A 172 -8.98 -1.68 -12.28
N GLU A 173 -9.48 -2.92 -12.34
CA GLU A 173 -10.89 -3.21 -12.11
C GLU A 173 -11.30 -2.92 -10.66
N THR A 174 -10.47 -3.27 -9.69
CA THR A 174 -10.72 -2.97 -8.27
C THR A 174 -10.70 -1.46 -8.01
N THR A 175 -9.73 -0.75 -8.60
CA THR A 175 -9.64 0.72 -8.51
C THR A 175 -10.89 1.36 -9.10
N LYS A 176 -11.31 0.93 -10.29
CA LYS A 176 -12.48 1.45 -10.99
C LYS A 176 -13.77 1.22 -10.20
N ALA A 177 -13.96 0.01 -9.66
CA ALA A 177 -15.12 -0.31 -8.84
C ALA A 177 -15.18 0.59 -7.60
N LEU A 178 -14.08 0.67 -6.86
CA LEU A 178 -13.99 1.49 -5.65
C LEU A 178 -14.14 2.98 -5.94
N TYR A 179 -13.55 3.48 -7.02
CA TYR A 179 -13.69 4.88 -7.44
C TYR A 179 -15.14 5.23 -7.76
N LYS A 180 -15.87 4.35 -8.47
CA LYS A 180 -17.30 4.54 -8.78
C LYS A 180 -18.20 4.52 -7.54
N ASP A 181 -17.85 3.74 -6.53
CA ASP A 181 -18.61 3.69 -5.28
C ASP A 181 -18.38 4.94 -4.40
N LEU A 182 -17.20 5.56 -4.52
CA LEU A 182 -16.80 6.69 -3.68
C LEU A 182 -17.11 8.05 -4.32
N VAL A 183 -17.01 8.15 -5.65
CA VAL A 183 -17.05 9.42 -6.39
C VAL A 183 -18.39 9.57 -7.09
N SER A 184 -19.05 10.69 -6.83
CA SER A 184 -20.27 11.11 -7.51
C SER A 184 -19.93 11.95 -8.73
N VAL A 185 -20.66 11.70 -9.82
CA VAL A 185 -20.56 12.43 -11.08
C VAL A 185 -21.94 12.87 -11.54
N GLN A 186 -21.99 13.94 -12.31
CA GLN A 186 -23.19 14.37 -13.05
C GLN A 186 -22.81 14.66 -14.50
N LYS A 187 -23.80 14.67 -15.39
CA LYS A 187 -23.59 15.16 -16.75
C LYS A 187 -23.87 16.65 -16.78
N ASP A 188 -22.96 17.41 -17.38
CA ASP A 188 -23.18 18.82 -17.65
C ASP A 188 -24.40 18.98 -18.58
N PRO A 189 -25.39 19.82 -18.23
CA PRO A 189 -26.58 20.01 -19.05
C PRO A 189 -26.30 20.58 -20.44
N GLU A 190 -25.27 21.41 -20.58
CA GLU A 190 -24.89 22.11 -21.81
C GLU A 190 -23.90 21.29 -22.63
N THR A 191 -22.75 20.92 -22.04
CA THR A 191 -21.65 20.24 -22.78
C THR A 191 -21.87 18.74 -22.94
N LYS A 192 -22.76 18.14 -22.14
CA LYS A 192 -22.98 16.68 -22.03
C LYS A 192 -21.77 15.89 -21.50
N GLU A 193 -20.72 16.57 -21.08
CA GLU A 193 -19.55 15.94 -20.48
C GLU A 193 -19.82 15.48 -19.06
N ILE A 194 -19.06 14.48 -18.60
CA ILE A 194 -19.17 13.98 -17.23
C ILE A 194 -18.31 14.88 -16.34
N ILE A 195 -18.92 15.45 -15.30
CA ILE A 195 -18.26 16.29 -14.32
C ILE A 195 -18.32 15.65 -12.93
N ILE A 196 -17.21 15.70 -12.20
CA ILE A 196 -17.13 15.20 -10.83
C ILE A 196 -17.77 16.21 -9.88
N THR A 197 -18.64 15.75 -9.01
CA THR A 197 -19.32 16.59 -8.00
C THR A 197 -18.77 16.40 -6.59
N SER A 198 -18.09 15.29 -6.34
CA SER A 198 -17.45 15.01 -5.07
C SER A 198 -16.27 15.94 -4.81
N THR A 199 -16.12 16.38 -3.56
CA THR A 199 -14.90 17.04 -3.07
C THR A 199 -14.17 16.09 -2.13
N ILE A 200 -12.88 15.85 -2.38
CA ILE A 200 -12.09 14.88 -1.63
C ILE A 200 -11.09 15.59 -0.73
N PHE A 201 -11.01 15.16 0.53
CA PHE A 201 -10.05 15.67 1.50
C PHE A 201 -9.25 14.53 2.12
N LYS A 202 -7.93 14.72 2.24
CA LYS A 202 -7.07 13.96 3.13
C LYS A 202 -7.11 14.63 4.50
N VAL A 203 -7.65 13.94 5.49
CA VAL A 203 -7.78 14.47 6.85
C VAL A 203 -6.82 13.76 7.81
N SER A 204 -6.07 14.54 8.58
CA SER A 204 -5.22 14.04 9.68
C SER A 204 -5.73 14.61 11.00
N ALA A 205 -6.11 13.73 11.91
CA ALA A 205 -6.65 14.07 13.23
C ALA A 205 -5.69 13.60 14.33
N TYR A 206 -5.35 14.49 15.26
CA TYR A 206 -4.40 14.23 16.35
C TYR A 206 -5.12 14.34 17.70
N ALA A 207 -5.19 13.22 18.42
CA ALA A 207 -5.81 13.14 19.75
C ALA A 207 -4.83 13.51 20.88
N SER A 208 -5.39 13.85 22.04
CA SER A 208 -4.62 14.08 23.28
C SER A 208 -4.28 12.75 23.95
N THR A 209 -3.01 12.41 24.07
CA THR A 209 -2.55 11.40 25.04
C THR A 209 -2.26 12.09 26.38
N ASP A 210 -3.30 12.31 27.18
CA ASP A 210 -3.12 12.73 28.57
C ASP A 210 -2.81 11.47 29.40
N GLY A 211 -1.56 10.98 29.30
CA GLY A 211 -1.09 9.79 30.02
C GLY A 211 0.10 9.10 29.38
N GLY A 212 1.31 9.59 29.65
CA GLY A 212 2.54 8.78 29.75
C GLY A 212 2.86 7.77 28.64
N SER A 213 2.90 8.18 27.38
CA SER A 213 3.88 7.66 26.40
C SER A 213 3.88 8.61 25.20
N ALA A 214 5.02 9.25 24.96
CA ALA A 214 5.22 10.17 23.87
C ALA A 214 5.21 9.41 22.53
N GLY A 215 4.02 9.13 22.01
CA GLY A 215 3.81 8.74 20.62
C GLY A 215 3.81 9.97 19.73
N ALA A 216 4.97 10.62 19.57
CA ALA A 216 5.19 11.38 18.37
C ALA A 216 5.06 10.39 17.20
N LEU A 217 4.10 10.56 16.30
CA LEU A 217 4.07 9.85 15.01
C LEU A 217 5.11 10.47 14.06
N THR A 218 6.36 10.51 14.51
CA THR A 218 7.53 10.55 13.65
C THR A 218 7.89 9.10 13.32
N PRO A 219 8.41 8.78 12.11
CA PRO A 219 8.95 7.45 11.85
C PRO A 219 10.13 7.21 12.79
N GLN A 220 9.89 6.57 13.93
CA GLN A 220 10.98 5.97 14.69
C GLN A 220 11.33 4.69 13.96
N HIS A 221 12.43 4.76 13.22
CA HIS A 221 13.15 3.58 12.74
C HIS A 221 13.34 2.64 13.93
N VAL A 222 12.56 1.56 13.98
CA VAL A 222 13.00 0.37 14.68
C VAL A 222 14.16 -0.12 13.84
N ARG A 223 15.36 0.33 14.19
CA ARG A 223 16.61 -0.26 13.74
C ARG A 223 16.52 -1.71 14.20
N ALA A 224 16.10 -2.59 13.30
CA ALA A 224 16.17 -4.01 13.54
C ALA A 224 17.62 -4.28 13.97
N HIS A 225 17.76 -4.81 15.17
CA HIS A 225 19.04 -5.23 15.73
C HIS A 225 19.57 -6.38 14.86
N SER A 226 20.24 -6.05 13.77
CA SER A 226 21.18 -6.97 13.15
C SER A 226 22.40 -7.01 14.08
N SER A 227 22.55 -8.09 14.83
CA SER A 227 23.85 -8.41 15.42
C SER A 227 24.83 -8.63 14.26
N PRO A 228 26.06 -8.10 14.30
CA PRO A 228 27.02 -8.32 13.24
C PRO A 228 27.49 -9.77 13.32
N ALA A 229 27.18 -10.58 12.31
CA ALA A 229 27.93 -11.82 12.12
C ALA A 229 29.34 -11.43 11.66
N SER A 230 30.29 -11.47 12.59
CA SER A 230 31.71 -11.39 12.28
C SER A 230 32.07 -12.51 11.31
N LEU A 231 32.46 -12.15 10.08
CA LEU A 231 33.14 -13.05 9.17
C LEU A 231 34.49 -13.42 9.80
N GLN A 232 34.61 -14.65 10.30
CA GLN A 232 35.92 -15.25 10.57
C GLN A 232 36.60 -15.48 9.21
N LEU A 233 37.44 -14.52 8.84
CA LEU A 233 38.42 -14.66 7.79
C LEU A 233 39.39 -15.77 8.23
N GLY A 234 39.33 -16.93 7.57
CA GLY A 234 40.28 -18.01 7.77
C GLY A 234 41.70 -17.50 7.52
N ALA A 235 42.56 -17.69 8.52
CA ALA A 235 43.98 -17.36 8.45
C ALA A 235 44.65 -18.17 7.33
N LEU A 236 45.20 -17.48 6.33
CA LEU A 236 46.21 -18.03 5.44
C LEU A 236 47.56 -17.47 5.87
N SER A 237 48.42 -18.35 6.37
CA SER A 237 49.82 -18.07 6.67
C SER A 237 50.63 -17.85 5.38
N PRO A 238 51.68 -17.00 5.38
CA PRO A 238 52.50 -16.74 4.20
C PRO A 238 53.66 -17.74 4.09
N GLY A 239 53.85 -18.33 2.91
CA GLY A 239 54.96 -19.24 2.61
C GLY A 239 55.41 -19.19 1.15
N THR A 240 56.40 -18.33 0.91
CA THR A 240 57.61 -18.48 0.05
C THR A 240 57.52 -18.98 -1.42
N LEU A 241 58.29 -18.25 -2.26
CA LEU A 241 58.46 -18.29 -3.72
C LEU A 241 59.17 -19.56 -4.27
N THR A 242 58.94 -19.94 -5.54
CA THR A 242 59.92 -20.04 -6.67
C THR A 242 59.37 -20.75 -7.94
N PRO A 243 60.01 -20.61 -9.14
CA PRO A 243 59.33 -20.62 -10.46
C PRO A 243 59.62 -21.82 -11.40
N SER A 244 58.86 -21.88 -12.51
CA SER A 244 59.02 -22.65 -13.78
C SER A 244 58.55 -24.13 -13.84
N GLY A 245 57.72 -24.44 -14.86
CA GLY A 245 57.45 -25.80 -15.36
C GLY A 245 56.06 -25.99 -16.00
N VAL A 246 56.00 -26.57 -17.20
CA VAL A 246 54.83 -26.67 -18.12
C VAL A 246 54.19 -28.07 -18.09
N VAL A 247 52.93 -28.19 -18.57
CA VAL A 247 52.18 -29.39 -19.11
C VAL A 247 51.50 -30.27 -18.02
N THR A 248 50.24 -30.76 -18.03
CA THR A 248 49.18 -31.16 -19.02
C THR A 248 47.80 -31.31 -18.31
N GLY A 249 46.66 -31.24 -19.04
CA GLY A 249 45.25 -31.33 -18.54
C GLY A 249 44.73 -32.72 -18.14
N PRO A 250 43.42 -33.08 -18.25
CA PRO A 250 42.21 -32.31 -18.63
C PRO A 250 40.99 -32.45 -17.67
N GLY A 251 39.96 -31.61 -17.83
CA GLY A 251 38.55 -32.03 -17.63
C GLY A 251 37.62 -31.21 -16.73
N ALA A 252 36.42 -31.01 -17.27
CA ALA A 252 35.13 -30.62 -16.64
C ALA A 252 34.84 -29.12 -16.40
N ALA A 253 33.92 -28.60 -17.22
CA ALA A 253 33.20 -27.34 -17.02
C ALA A 253 32.19 -27.47 -15.86
N PRO A 254 31.98 -26.44 -15.00
CA PRO A 254 30.88 -26.44 -14.06
C PRO A 254 29.62 -25.91 -14.75
N SER A 255 28.60 -26.77 -14.81
CA SER A 255 27.22 -26.42 -15.13
C SER A 255 26.64 -25.52 -14.05
N SER A 256 26.12 -24.37 -14.46
CA SER A 256 25.29 -23.49 -13.64
C SER A 256 23.96 -24.18 -13.33
N GLN A 257 23.84 -24.81 -12.16
CA GLN A 257 22.56 -25.25 -11.64
C GLN A 257 21.86 -24.07 -10.95
N HIS A 258 20.73 -23.66 -11.51
CA HIS A 258 19.77 -22.76 -10.90
C HIS A 258 19.32 -23.34 -9.54
N LEU A 259 19.81 -22.75 -8.45
CA LEU A 259 19.31 -23.03 -7.11
C LEU A 259 17.93 -22.36 -6.97
N ARG A 260 16.86 -23.10 -7.33
CA ARG A 260 15.48 -22.74 -6.99
C ARG A 260 15.40 -22.62 -5.47
N GLN A 261 15.27 -21.40 -4.97
CA GLN A 261 15.07 -21.15 -3.55
C GLN A 261 13.76 -21.79 -3.08
N SER A 262 13.92 -22.53 -2.00
CA SER A 262 12.90 -23.15 -1.17
C SER A 262 11.80 -22.17 -0.78
N SER A 263 10.56 -22.52 -1.11
CA SER A 263 9.32 -21.92 -0.60
C SER A 263 9.34 -21.82 0.93
N PHE A 264 8.89 -20.68 1.46
CA PHE A 264 8.71 -20.42 2.90
C PHE A 264 8.02 -21.59 3.61
N GLU A 265 8.74 -22.32 4.46
CA GLU A 265 8.16 -23.29 5.40
C GLU A 265 7.63 -22.53 6.62
N ILE A 266 6.30 -22.56 6.80
CA ILE A 266 5.66 -22.04 8.02
C ILE A 266 5.98 -23.02 9.17
N PRO A 267 6.55 -22.56 10.29
CA PRO A 267 6.84 -23.42 11.45
C PRO A 267 5.58 -24.13 11.96
N ASP A 268 5.72 -25.41 12.32
CA ASP A 268 4.60 -26.28 12.77
C ASP A 268 3.90 -25.80 14.04
N ASP A 269 4.49 -24.88 14.79
CA ASP A 269 4.01 -24.41 16.09
C ASP A 269 3.08 -23.19 16.04
N VAL A 270 2.64 -22.75 14.85
CA VAL A 270 1.71 -21.63 14.73
C VAL A 270 0.25 -22.14 14.78
N PRO A 271 -0.54 -21.76 15.80
CA PRO A 271 -1.94 -22.18 15.88
C PRO A 271 -2.75 -21.58 14.73
N LEU A 272 -3.55 -22.43 14.07
CA LEU A 272 -4.42 -22.04 12.97
C LEU A 272 -5.60 -21.18 13.47
N PRO A 273 -6.15 -20.29 12.63
CA PRO A 273 -7.36 -19.55 12.96
C PRO A 273 -8.54 -20.48 13.30
N PRO A 274 -9.52 -20.04 14.11
CA PRO A 274 -10.68 -20.86 14.46
C PRO A 274 -11.42 -21.37 13.22
N GLY A 275 -11.66 -22.68 13.15
CA GLY A 275 -12.32 -23.35 12.03
C GLY A 275 -11.42 -23.67 10.84
N TRP A 276 -10.10 -23.48 10.94
CA TRP A 276 -9.16 -23.90 9.91
C TRP A 276 -8.44 -25.19 10.32
N GLU A 277 -8.36 -26.14 9.40
CA GLU A 277 -7.65 -27.41 9.56
C GLU A 277 -6.49 -27.53 8.57
N MET A 278 -5.37 -28.13 8.98
CA MET A 278 -4.24 -28.43 8.10
C MET A 278 -4.24 -29.92 7.76
N ALA A 279 -4.14 -30.23 6.47
CA ALA A 279 -3.97 -31.59 5.95
C ALA A 279 -2.73 -31.69 5.06
N LYS A 280 -2.34 -32.93 4.70
CA LYS A 280 -1.19 -33.23 3.85
C LYS A 280 -1.61 -34.10 2.67
N THR A 281 -1.13 -33.77 1.48
CA THR A 281 -1.26 -34.62 0.29
C THR A 281 -0.42 -35.90 0.46
N PRO A 282 -0.65 -36.95 -0.34
CA PRO A 282 0.18 -38.16 -0.32
C PRO A 282 1.67 -37.90 -0.62
N SER A 283 1.99 -36.81 -1.30
CA SER A 283 3.37 -36.34 -1.55
C SER A 283 3.96 -35.49 -0.42
N GLY A 284 3.23 -35.33 0.70
CA GLY A 284 3.68 -34.60 1.89
C GLY A 284 3.44 -33.08 1.86
N GLN A 285 2.89 -32.54 0.77
CA GLN A 285 2.60 -31.10 0.66
C GLN A 285 1.39 -30.72 1.52
N ARG A 286 1.54 -29.67 2.33
CA ARG A 286 0.50 -29.16 3.23
C ARG A 286 -0.57 -28.38 2.46
N TYR A 287 -1.83 -28.52 2.89
CA TYR A 287 -2.94 -27.69 2.43
C TYR A 287 -3.89 -27.41 3.60
N PHE A 288 -4.66 -26.32 3.52
CA PHE A 288 -5.54 -25.87 4.60
C PHE A 288 -7.00 -25.90 4.15
N LEU A 289 -7.87 -26.37 5.03
CA LEU A 289 -9.31 -26.42 4.84
C LEU A 289 -10.00 -25.53 5.87
N LYS A 290 -11.24 -25.15 5.57
CA LYS A 290 -12.13 -24.38 6.43
C LYS A 290 -13.42 -25.15 6.62
#